data_AF-A0A6L2L5D0-F1
#
_entry.id   AF-A0A6L2L5D0-F1
#
_cell.length_a   1.000
_cell.length_b   1.000
_cell.length_c   1.000
_cell.angle_alpha   90.00
_cell.angle_beta   90.00
_cell.angle_gamma   90.00
#
_symmetry.space_group_name_H-M   'P 1'
#
loop_
_entity.id
_entity.type
_entity.pdbx_description
1 polymer ?
#
loop_
_entity_poly.entity_id
_entity_poly.type
_entity_poly.pdbx_seq_one_letter_code
_entity_poly.pdbx_strand_id
1 'polypeptide(L)'
;MFGIHHMRRPARDFDGDSLRNMLPKAVSSLEWAVSEGKGRVYVHCTAGLCRAPAVAIAYMFWFCDMDLNTAYDTLTAIRPCGPNKKAIRGATYDLAKNDPGKEPFESLPEHAFENVADWERKLIQDRVRNLRGA
;
A
#
# COMPACT_ATOMS: atom_id res chain seq x y z
N MET A 1 21.82 22.84 3.08
CA MET A 1 20.64 22.04 3.51
C MET A 1 20.32 21.06 2.38
N PHE A 2 20.38 19.75 2.62
CA PHE A 2 20.45 18.72 1.57
C PHE A 2 19.19 18.51 0.69
N GLY A 3 18.19 19.40 0.72
CA GLY A 3 17.02 19.32 -0.17
C GLY A 3 16.15 18.06 -0.02
N ILE A 4 16.40 17.22 1.00
CA ILE A 4 15.66 15.97 1.24
C ILE A 4 14.42 16.29 2.08
N HIS A 5 13.26 15.85 1.60
CA HIS A 5 12.00 15.93 2.33
C HIS A 5 11.77 14.64 3.13
N HIS A 6 11.70 14.74 4.46
CA HIS A 6 11.49 13.60 5.35
C HIS A 6 10.03 13.55 5.84
N MET A 7 9.35 12.43 5.58
CA MET A 7 7.94 12.20 5.95
C MET A 7 7.82 11.01 6.90
N ARG A 8 6.91 11.09 7.86
CA ARG A 8 6.70 10.03 8.86
C ARG A 8 5.27 9.48 8.82
N ARG A 9 5.15 8.17 8.64
CA ARG A 9 3.88 7.42 8.64
C ARG A 9 4.01 6.20 9.56
N PRO A 10 3.74 6.35 10.86
CA PRO A 10 4.03 5.30 11.83
C PRO A 10 3.05 4.13 11.71
N ALA A 11 3.60 2.90 11.69
CA ALA A 11 2.86 1.65 11.84
C ALA A 11 3.53 0.79 12.91
N ARG A 12 2.73 0.12 13.75
CA ARG A 12 3.22 -0.79 14.79
C ARG A 12 3.89 -2.01 14.16
N ASP A 13 4.94 -2.51 14.80
CA ASP A 13 5.65 -3.68 14.31
C ASP A 13 4.87 -4.96 14.61
N PHE A 14 4.94 -5.94 13.71
CA PHE A 14 4.24 -7.23 13.83
C PHE A 14 2.71 -7.13 14.05
N ASP A 15 2.10 -6.03 13.59
CA ASP A 15 0.67 -5.76 13.73
C ASP A 15 0.06 -5.57 12.33
N GLY A 16 -0.66 -6.61 11.86
CA GLY A 16 -1.28 -6.63 10.54
C GLY A 16 -2.38 -5.59 10.38
N ASP A 17 -3.12 -5.30 11.45
CA ASP A 17 -4.22 -4.33 11.43
C ASP A 17 -3.66 -2.90 11.45
N SER A 18 -2.64 -2.64 12.27
CA SER A 18 -1.93 -1.36 12.22
C SER A 18 -1.32 -1.10 10.84
N LEU A 19 -0.78 -2.13 10.18
CA LEU A 19 -0.25 -2.01 8.83
C LEU A 19 -1.38 -1.72 7.83
N ARG A 20 -2.46 -2.52 7.84
CA ARG A 20 -3.65 -2.34 6.99
C ARG A 20 -4.19 -0.92 7.07
N ASN A 21 -4.40 -0.41 8.29
CA ASN A 21 -4.92 0.92 8.54
C ASN A 21 -3.97 2.04 8.09
N MET A 22 -2.66 1.80 8.13
CA MET A 22 -1.65 2.81 7.78
C MET A 22 -1.33 2.84 6.28
N LEU A 23 -1.50 1.73 5.56
CA LEU A 23 -1.15 1.62 4.15
C LEU A 23 -1.69 2.78 3.28
N PRO A 24 -2.97 3.20 3.40
CA PRO A 24 -3.50 4.30 2.58
C PRO A 24 -2.70 5.61 2.69
N LYS A 25 -2.43 6.10 3.92
CA LYS A 25 -1.67 7.37 4.04
C LYS A 25 -0.17 7.19 3.78
N ALA A 26 0.39 6.00 4.04
CA ALA A 26 1.78 5.71 3.73
C ALA A 26 2.02 5.72 2.21
N VAL A 27 1.15 5.05 1.46
CA VAL A 27 1.19 5.05 -0.01
C VAL A 27 0.86 6.44 -0.57
N SER A 28 -0.06 7.18 0.05
CA SER A 28 -0.34 8.58 -0.35
C SER A 28 0.92 9.46 -0.32
N SER A 29 1.72 9.36 0.75
CA SER A 29 2.99 10.09 0.85
C SER A 29 4.04 9.61 -0.14
N LEU A 30 4.14 8.29 -0.36
CA LEU A 30 5.04 7.71 -1.36
C LEU A 30 4.67 8.17 -2.78
N GLU A 31 3.42 8.01 -3.18
CA GLU A 31 2.94 8.36 -4.52
C GLU A 31 3.05 9.87 -4.77
N TRP A 32 2.75 10.70 -3.78
CA TRP A 32 2.97 12.13 -3.89
C TRP A 32 4.45 12.45 -4.16
N ALA A 33 5.37 11.91 -3.36
CA ALA A 33 6.79 12.17 -3.53
C ALA A 33 7.36 11.63 -4.86
N VAL A 34 6.84 10.50 -5.35
CA VAL A 34 7.17 10.01 -6.71
C VAL A 34 6.64 10.97 -7.77
N SER A 35 5.40 11.45 -7.64
CA SER A 35 4.76 12.35 -8.61
C SER A 35 5.43 13.73 -8.69
N GLU A 36 6.07 14.19 -7.62
CA GLU A 36 6.84 15.43 -7.61
C GLU A 36 8.11 15.35 -8.48
N GLY A 37 8.61 14.15 -8.79
CA GLY A 37 9.72 13.95 -9.72
C GLY A 37 11.07 14.54 -9.27
N LYS A 38 11.21 14.95 -8.01
CA LYS A 38 12.41 15.62 -7.47
C LYS A 38 13.59 14.66 -7.19
N GLY A 39 13.40 13.35 -7.39
CA GLY A 39 14.42 12.34 -7.16
C GLY A 39 13.85 10.97 -6.79
N ARG A 40 14.65 10.16 -6.09
CA ARG A 40 14.24 8.84 -5.59
C ARG A 40 13.60 8.97 -4.20
N VAL A 41 12.58 8.15 -3.94
CA VAL A 41 11.98 8.02 -2.61
C VAL A 41 12.63 6.86 -1.86
N TYR A 42 13.12 7.12 -0.65
CA TYR A 42 13.66 6.10 0.24
C TYR A 42 12.62 5.70 1.29
N VAL A 43 12.01 4.52 1.11
CA VAL A 43 11.02 3.98 2.05
C VAL A 43 11.72 3.03 3.00
N HIS A 44 11.63 3.29 4.31
CA HIS A 44 12.23 2.43 5.33
C HIS A 44 11.31 2.23 6.53
N CYS A 45 11.57 1.17 7.29
CA CYS A 45 11.04 0.98 8.63
C CYS A 45 12.22 0.71 9.59
N THR A 46 12.09 -0.20 10.56
CA THR A 46 13.24 -0.59 11.41
C THR A 46 14.20 -1.50 10.63
N ALA A 47 13.74 -2.68 10.20
CA ALA A 47 14.55 -3.66 9.48
C ALA A 47 14.33 -3.63 7.94
N GLY A 48 13.29 -2.94 7.47
CA GLY A 48 12.91 -2.96 6.06
C GLY A 48 12.40 -4.33 5.59
N LEU A 49 11.86 -5.18 6.46
CA LEU A 49 11.43 -6.56 6.11
C LEU A 49 9.91 -6.77 6.13
N CYS A 50 9.15 -5.85 6.73
CA CYS A 50 7.69 -5.99 6.86
C CYS A 50 6.95 -4.74 6.34
N ARG A 51 7.00 -3.65 7.10
CA ARG A 51 6.21 -2.43 6.83
C ARG A 51 6.62 -1.69 5.55
N ALA A 52 7.91 -1.41 5.37
CA ALA A 52 8.39 -0.72 4.18
C ALA A 52 8.16 -1.51 2.88
N PRO A 53 8.46 -2.83 2.82
CA PRO A 53 8.09 -3.66 1.68
C PRO A 53 6.58 -3.66 1.39
N ALA A 54 5.74 -3.74 2.42
CA ALA A 54 4.29 -3.71 2.21
C ALA A 54 3.79 -2.40 1.59
N VAL A 55 4.35 -1.25 2.00
CA VAL A 55 4.03 0.05 1.38
C VAL A 55 4.46 0.09 -0.09
N ALA A 56 5.66 -0.41 -0.41
CA ALA A 56 6.14 -0.46 -1.78
C ALA A 56 5.30 -1.40 -2.67
N ILE A 57 4.92 -2.58 -2.17
CA ILE A 57 4.05 -3.53 -2.87
C ILE A 57 2.66 -2.91 -3.09
N ALA A 58 2.07 -2.28 -2.07
CA ALA A 58 0.79 -1.61 -2.21
C ALA A 58 0.84 -0.48 -3.25
N TYR A 59 1.93 0.29 -3.30
CA TYR A 59 2.13 1.31 -4.33
C TYR A 59 2.18 0.70 -5.74
N MET A 60 2.99 -0.34 -5.96
CA MET A 60 3.07 -1.01 -7.26
C MET A 60 1.72 -1.62 -7.66
N PHE A 61 1.03 -2.25 -6.70
CA PHE A 61 -0.29 -2.82 -6.91
C PHE A 61 -1.30 -1.75 -7.29
N TRP A 62 -1.36 -0.60 -6.62
CA TRP A 62 -2.42 0.39 -6.85
C TRP A 62 -2.11 1.38 -7.99
N PHE A 63 -0.83 1.70 -8.24
CA PHE A 63 -0.42 2.79 -9.13
C PHE A 63 0.47 2.36 -10.31
N CYS A 64 0.97 1.12 -10.35
CA CYS A 64 1.84 0.64 -11.43
C CYS A 64 1.21 -0.46 -12.30
N ASP A 65 -0.13 -0.55 -12.31
CA ASP A 65 -0.91 -1.47 -13.15
C ASP A 65 -0.51 -2.95 -13.02
N MET A 66 -0.20 -3.36 -11.79
CA MET A 66 0.07 -4.75 -11.44
C MET A 66 -1.13 -5.36 -10.71
N ASP A 67 -1.22 -6.69 -10.68
CA ASP A 67 -1.95 -7.41 -9.65
C ASP A 67 -1.09 -7.56 -8.36
N LEU A 68 -1.71 -7.99 -7.27
CA LEU A 68 -1.05 -8.09 -5.97
C LEU A 68 0.09 -9.13 -5.97
N ASN A 69 -0.07 -10.25 -6.66
CA ASN A 69 0.93 -11.31 -6.69
C ASN A 69 2.15 -10.85 -7.49
N THR A 70 1.93 -10.26 -8.67
CA THR A 70 2.98 -9.67 -9.50
C THR A 70 3.75 -8.59 -8.73
N ALA A 71 3.07 -7.68 -8.03
CA ALA A 71 3.72 -6.64 -7.23
C ALA A 71 4.53 -7.24 -6.05
N TYR A 72 3.99 -8.27 -5.40
CA TYR A 72 4.63 -8.96 -4.28
C TYR A 72 5.91 -9.68 -4.72
N ASP A 73 5.83 -10.44 -5.82
CA ASP A 73 6.94 -11.21 -6.35
C ASP A 73 8.04 -10.30 -6.91
N THR A 74 7.65 -9.20 -7.56
CA THR A 74 8.59 -8.17 -8.04
C THR A 74 9.47 -7.64 -6.91
N LEU A 75 8.89 -7.32 -5.74
CA LEU A 75 9.68 -6.85 -4.60
C LEU A 75 10.51 -7.97 -3.99
N THR A 76 9.88 -9.12 -3.73
CA THR A 76 10.52 -10.19 -2.94
C THR A 76 11.59 -10.96 -3.70
N ALA A 77 11.56 -10.96 -5.04
CA ALA A 77 12.64 -11.45 -5.88
C ALA A 77 13.94 -10.62 -5.72
N ILE A 78 13.82 -9.31 -5.50
CA ILE A 78 14.96 -8.41 -5.30
C ILE A 78 15.39 -8.38 -3.83
N ARG A 79 14.40 -8.36 -2.92
CA ARG A 79 14.60 -8.30 -1.48
C ARG A 79 13.84 -9.42 -0.79
N PRO A 80 14.49 -10.58 -0.51
CA PRO A 80 13.87 -11.67 0.21
C PRO A 80 13.34 -11.21 1.58
N CYS A 81 12.02 -11.13 1.71
CA CYS A 81 11.32 -10.71 2.92
C CYS A 81 9.86 -11.21 2.90
N GLY A 82 9.18 -11.12 4.05
CA GLY A 82 7.79 -11.60 4.23
C GLY A 82 6.83 -10.49 4.64
N PRO A 83 6.52 -9.50 3.79
CA PRO A 83 5.49 -8.52 4.08
C PRO A 83 4.11 -9.20 4.20
N ASN A 84 3.26 -8.66 5.08
CA ASN A 84 1.93 -9.23 5.30
C ASN A 84 1.00 -8.97 4.09
N LYS A 85 0.88 -9.95 3.19
CA LYS A 85 0.02 -9.88 1.99
C LYS A 85 -1.45 -9.65 2.36
N LYS A 86 -1.94 -10.28 3.44
CA LYS A 86 -3.32 -10.11 3.93
C LYS A 86 -3.62 -8.66 4.32
N ALA A 87 -2.67 -7.94 4.91
CA ALA A 87 -2.84 -6.52 5.27
C ALA A 87 -3.00 -5.62 4.02
N ILE A 88 -2.25 -5.89 2.95
CA ILE A 88 -2.36 -5.16 1.68
C ILE A 88 -3.72 -5.42 1.02
N ARG A 89 -4.13 -6.69 1.01
CA ARG A 89 -5.42 -7.14 0.49
C ARG A 89 -6.59 -6.53 1.27
N GLY A 90 -6.49 -6.49 2.60
CA GLY A 90 -7.46 -5.82 3.48
C GLY A 90 -7.54 -4.30 3.25
N ALA A 91 -6.40 -3.63 3.09
CA ALA A 91 -6.38 -2.19 2.78
C ALA A 91 -6.97 -1.90 1.40
N THR A 92 -6.78 -2.82 0.45
CA THR A 92 -7.38 -2.74 -0.89
C THR A 92 -8.90 -2.89 -0.79
N TYR A 93 -9.40 -3.85 -0.01
CA TYR A 93 -10.82 -3.98 0.31
C TYR A 93 -11.37 -2.68 0.92
N ASP A 94 -10.68 -2.09 1.91
CA ASP A 94 -11.14 -0.87 2.60
C ASP A 94 -11.26 0.31 1.64
N LEU A 95 -10.31 0.44 0.71
CA LEU A 95 -10.28 1.50 -0.29
C LEU A 95 -11.25 1.25 -1.45
N ALA A 96 -11.54 -0.01 -1.81
CA ALA A 96 -12.47 -0.36 -2.88
C ALA A 96 -13.94 -0.47 -2.40
N LYS A 97 -14.19 -0.58 -1.08
CA LYS A 97 -15.54 -0.68 -0.53
C LYS A 97 -16.33 0.61 -0.80
N ASN A 98 -17.45 0.48 -1.51
CA ASN A 98 -18.41 1.55 -1.79
C ASN A 98 -19.76 1.37 -1.07
N ASP A 99 -20.06 0.17 -0.60
CA ASP A 99 -21.34 -0.16 0.03
C ASP A 99 -21.13 -0.48 1.52
N PRO A 100 -21.79 0.23 2.46
CA PRO A 100 -21.78 -0.10 3.88
C PRO A 100 -22.14 -1.57 4.19
N GLY A 101 -23.02 -2.18 3.40
CA GLY A 101 -23.54 -3.54 3.60
C GLY A 101 -22.68 -4.67 3.04
N LYS A 102 -21.52 -4.38 2.44
CA LYS A 102 -20.61 -5.40 1.90
C LYS A 102 -20.09 -6.31 3.02
N GLU A 103 -20.07 -7.62 2.75
CA GLU A 103 -19.55 -8.66 3.65
C GLU A 103 -18.19 -8.28 4.25
N PRO A 104 -17.91 -8.59 5.53
CA PRO A 104 -16.61 -8.34 6.15
C PRO A 104 -15.45 -8.94 5.36
N PHE A 105 -14.29 -8.29 5.36
CA PHE A 105 -13.11 -8.80 4.65
C PHE A 105 -12.72 -10.22 5.11
N GLU A 106 -12.96 -10.51 6.38
CA GLU A 106 -12.65 -11.77 7.05
C GLU A 106 -13.50 -12.94 6.58
N SER A 107 -14.68 -12.69 5.99
CA SER A 107 -15.53 -13.74 5.40
C SER A 107 -15.26 -14.00 3.92
N LEU A 108 -14.42 -13.18 3.28
CA LEU A 108 -14.10 -13.31 1.86
C LEU A 108 -13.01 -14.36 1.61
N PRO A 109 -13.02 -15.03 0.44
CA PRO A 109 -12.00 -16.01 0.10
C PRO A 109 -10.60 -15.38 0.02
N GLU A 110 -9.56 -16.21 0.16
CA GLU A 110 -8.16 -15.74 0.22
C GLU A 110 -7.67 -15.00 -1.04
N HIS A 111 -8.31 -15.24 -2.19
CA HIS A 111 -7.96 -14.61 -3.47
C HIS A 111 -8.71 -13.29 -3.75
N ALA A 112 -9.73 -12.93 -2.96
CA ALA A 112 -10.45 -11.66 -3.14
C ALA A 112 -9.49 -10.44 -3.10
N PHE A 113 -9.66 -9.44 -3.97
CA PHE A 113 -8.77 -8.26 -4.00
C PHE A 113 -7.28 -8.56 -4.23
N GLU A 114 -6.90 -9.75 -4.72
CA GLU A 114 -5.57 -9.95 -5.31
C GLU A 114 -5.44 -9.27 -6.67
N ASN A 115 -6.58 -9.01 -7.32
CA ASN A 115 -6.69 -8.10 -8.44
C ASN A 115 -7.94 -7.22 -8.24
N VAL A 116 -8.00 -6.09 -8.95
CA VAL A 116 -9.10 -5.13 -8.89
C VAL A 116 -9.50 -4.72 -10.31
N ALA A 117 -10.78 -4.47 -10.52
CA ALA A 117 -11.24 -3.93 -11.80
C ALA A 117 -10.73 -2.48 -12.00
N ASP A 118 -10.71 -2.01 -13.25
CA ASP A 118 -10.21 -0.66 -13.57
C ASP A 118 -10.91 0.46 -12.78
N TRP A 119 -12.22 0.32 -12.57
CA TRP A 119 -13.01 1.29 -11.80
C TRP A 119 -12.67 1.25 -10.30
N GLU A 120 -12.38 0.08 -9.73
CA GLU A 120 -11.93 -0.08 -8.35
C GLU A 120 -10.52 0.51 -8.19
N ARG A 121 -9.63 0.23 -9.14
CA ARG A 121 -8.28 0.81 -9.20
C ARG A 121 -8.35 2.32 -9.23
N LYS A 122 -9.19 2.90 -10.08
CA LYS A 122 -9.40 4.34 -10.18
C LYS A 122 -9.89 4.94 -8.86
N LEU A 123 -10.89 4.30 -8.24
CA LEU A 123 -11.41 4.70 -6.94
C LEU A 123 -10.34 4.66 -5.83
N ILE A 124 -9.56 3.58 -5.77
CA ILE A 124 -8.44 3.42 -4.82
C ILE A 124 -7.45 4.59 -4.99
N GLN A 125 -7.03 4.86 -6.22
CA GLN A 125 -6.09 5.94 -6.52
C GLN A 125 -6.62 7.31 -6.08
N ASP A 126 -7.88 7.61 -6.38
CA ASP A 126 -8.50 8.89 -6.02
C ASP A 126 -8.60 9.04 -4.48
N ARG A 127 -9.02 7.99 -3.77
CA ARG A 127 -9.06 7.97 -2.30
C ARG A 127 -7.67 8.14 -1.68
N VAL A 128 -6.65 7.46 -2.21
CA VAL A 128 -5.27 7.58 -1.71
C VAL A 128 -4.71 8.99 -1.97
N ARG A 129 -4.98 9.59 -3.13
CA ARG A 129 -4.55 10.97 -3.44
C ARG A 129 -5.24 12.01 -2.55
N ASN A 130 -6.49 11.77 -2.15
CA ASN A 130 -7.20 12.64 -1.20
C ASN A 130 -6.61 12.63 0.22
N LEU A 131 -5.71 11.69 0.54
CA LEU A 131 -5.01 11.63 1.83
C LEU A 131 -3.69 12.44 1.85
N ARG A 132 -3.35 13.12 0.76
CA ARG A 132 -2.13 13.94 0.69
C ARG A 132 -2.20 15.05 1.74
N GLY A 133 -1.18 15.16 2.59
CA GLY A 133 -1.11 16.15 3.67
C GLY A 133 -1.91 15.83 4.95
N ALA A 134 -2.67 14.73 4.99
CA ALA A 134 -3.45 14.27 6.16
C ALA A 134 -2.67 13.32 7.08
#